data_AF-A0A396QGH6-F1
#
_entry.id   AF-A0A396QGH6-F1
#
_cell.length_a   1.000
_cell.length_b   1.000
_cell.length_c   1.000
_cell.angle_alpha   90.00
_cell.angle_beta   90.00
_cell.angle_gamma   90.00
#
_symmetry.space_group_name_H-M   'P 1'
#
loop_
_entity.id
_entity.type
_entity.pdbx_description
1 polymer ?
#
loop_
_entity_poly.entity_id
_entity_poly.type
_entity_poly.pdbx_seq_one_letter_code
_entity_poly.pdbx_strand_id
1 'polypeptide(L)'
;MDVSIMDGFDVIARLGGYIILFTIYSSMLAKLCKPIPFLHPVLAMLLEITTGTGTVLASAWSGKLKFAFILAGIAFGGLSTVAQTSSMIRGSGLSAAAYVKAKLLQGLVTFLAAWVFLFFLV
;
A
#
# COMPACT_ATOMS: atom_id res chain seq x y z
N MET A 1 0.08 9.87 -33.26
CA MET A 1 -1.07 10.08 -32.36
C MET A 1 -1.60 8.74 -31.86
N ASP A 2 -1.92 7.80 -32.75
CA ASP A 2 -2.46 6.47 -32.36
C ASP A 2 -1.52 5.63 -31.48
N VAL A 3 -0.21 5.64 -31.77
CA VAL A 3 0.79 4.95 -30.93
C VAL A 3 0.77 5.45 -29.50
N SER A 4 0.78 6.77 -29.30
CA SER A 4 0.75 7.37 -27.97
C SER A 4 -0.56 7.10 -27.23
N ILE A 5 -1.69 7.00 -27.96
CA ILE A 5 -2.99 6.60 -27.37
C ILE A 5 -2.92 5.13 -26.92
N MET A 6 -2.37 4.25 -27.74
CA MET A 6 -2.21 2.83 -27.41
C MET A 6 -1.26 2.61 -26.22
N ASP A 7 -0.14 3.33 -26.18
CA ASP A 7 0.79 3.31 -25.05
C ASP A 7 0.10 3.77 -23.75
N GLY A 8 -0.75 4.79 -23.84
CA GLY A 8 -1.59 5.23 -22.72
C GLY A 8 -2.52 4.12 -22.21
N PHE A 9 -3.15 3.37 -23.12
CA PHE A 9 -3.97 2.22 -22.75
C PHE A 9 -3.15 1.09 -22.11
N ASP A 10 -1.95 0.76 -22.61
CA ASP A 10 -1.09 -0.26 -21.99
C ASP A 10 -0.71 0.13 -20.56
N VAL A 11 -0.33 1.39 -20.34
CA VAL A 11 0.00 1.92 -19.01
C VAL A 11 -1.20 1.81 -18.07
N ILE A 12 -2.37 2.28 -18.48
CA ILE A 12 -3.59 2.22 -17.66
C ILE A 12 -3.97 0.77 -17.34
N ALA A 13 -3.96 -0.10 -18.35
CA ALA A 13 -4.31 -1.52 -18.20
C ALA A 13 -3.36 -2.22 -17.24
N ARG A 14 -2.06 -1.92 -17.32
CA ARG A 14 -1.05 -2.51 -16.44
C ARG A 14 -1.16 -2.01 -15.01
N LEU A 15 -1.36 -0.71 -14.79
CA LEU A 15 -1.57 -0.15 -13.45
C LEU A 15 -2.83 -0.73 -12.80
N GLY A 16 -3.95 -0.72 -13.54
CA GLY A 16 -5.22 -1.30 -13.10
C GLY A 16 -5.12 -2.81 -12.84
N GLY A 17 -4.41 -3.54 -13.68
CA GLY A 17 -4.17 -4.97 -13.53
C GLY A 17 -3.46 -5.32 -12.22
N TYR A 18 -2.43 -4.56 -11.83
CA TYR A 18 -1.80 -4.73 -10.53
C TYR A 18 -2.76 -4.44 -9.37
N ILE A 19 -3.54 -3.36 -9.42
CA ILE A 19 -4.52 -3.05 -8.37
C ILE A 19 -5.50 -4.23 -8.20
N ILE A 20 -6.12 -4.69 -9.29
CA ILE A 20 -7.07 -5.81 -9.28
C ILE A 20 -6.42 -7.08 -8.69
N LEU A 21 -5.21 -7.43 -9.13
CA LEU A 21 -4.50 -8.62 -8.65
C LEU A 21 -4.26 -8.57 -7.13
N PHE A 22 -3.75 -7.46 -6.62
CA PHE A 22 -3.48 -7.30 -5.20
C PHE A 22 -4.77 -7.20 -4.36
N THR A 23 -5.85 -6.64 -4.89
CA THR A 23 -7.19 -6.68 -4.26
C THR A 23 -7.72 -8.11 -4.13
N ILE A 24 -7.54 -8.95 -5.17
CA ILE A 24 -7.90 -10.38 -5.11
C ILE A 24 -7.08 -11.08 -4.03
N TYR A 25 -5.76 -10.87 -3.99
CA TYR A 25 -4.91 -11.44 -2.94
C TYR A 25 -5.31 -10.98 -1.54
N SER A 26 -5.62 -9.69 -1.35
CA SER A 26 -6.11 -9.18 -0.06
C SER A 26 -7.43 -9.85 0.33
N SER A 27 -8.33 -10.09 -0.63
CA SER A 27 -9.60 -10.78 -0.39
C SER A 27 -9.42 -12.27 -0.03
N MET A 28 -8.45 -12.94 -0.65
CA MET A 28 -8.08 -14.31 -0.29
C MET A 28 -7.46 -14.37 1.11
N LEU A 29 -6.59 -13.41 1.42
CA LEU A 29 -5.95 -13.30 2.71
C LEU A 29 -6.95 -13.03 3.83
N ALA A 30 -7.99 -12.24 3.58
CA ALA A 30 -9.10 -12.03 4.51
C ALA A 30 -9.75 -13.36 4.95
N LYS A 31 -9.92 -14.30 4.00
CA LYS A 31 -10.48 -15.62 4.30
C LYS A 31 -9.52 -16.46 5.14
N LEU A 32 -8.22 -16.40 4.85
CA LEU A 32 -7.19 -17.16 5.55
C LEU A 32 -6.93 -16.62 6.97
N CYS A 33 -6.99 -15.31 7.16
CA CYS A 33 -6.74 -14.63 8.43
C CYS A 33 -7.98 -14.54 9.34
N LYS A 34 -9.11 -15.16 8.99
CA LYS A 34 -10.28 -15.29 9.89
C LYS A 34 -9.94 -15.68 11.34
N PRO A 35 -9.02 -16.63 11.62
CA PRO A 35 -8.68 -16.98 13.01
C PRO A 35 -7.80 -15.94 13.72
N ILE A 36 -7.17 -15.00 12.99
CA ILE A 36 -6.26 -13.98 13.56
C ILE A 36 -6.68 -12.59 13.05
N PRO A 37 -7.80 -12.03 13.55
CA PRO A 37 -8.39 -10.80 13.01
C PRO A 37 -7.50 -9.57 13.19
N PHE A 38 -6.54 -9.60 14.11
CA PHE A 38 -5.57 -8.52 14.30
C PHE A 38 -4.52 -8.44 13.18
N LEU A 39 -4.16 -9.57 12.56
CA LEU A 39 -3.10 -9.60 11.55
C LEU A 39 -3.63 -9.20 10.16
N HIS A 40 -4.91 -9.44 9.91
CA HIS A 40 -5.54 -9.15 8.61
C HIS A 40 -5.39 -7.67 8.18
N PRO A 41 -5.68 -6.65 9.01
CA PRO A 41 -5.51 -5.24 8.61
C PRO A 41 -4.08 -4.87 8.22
N VAL A 42 -3.09 -5.44 8.93
CA VAL A 42 -1.67 -5.21 8.62
C VAL A 42 -1.33 -5.74 7.24
N LEU A 43 -1.67 -7.00 6.98
CA LEU A 43 -1.31 -7.62 5.71
C LEU A 43 -2.11 -7.05 4.53
N ALA A 44 -3.38 -6.71 4.74
CA ALA A 44 -4.21 -6.05 3.74
C ALA A 44 -3.61 -4.69 3.35
N MET A 45 -3.21 -3.85 4.32
CA MET A 45 -2.49 -2.59 4.04
C MET A 45 -1.16 -2.79 3.32
N LEU A 46 -0.43 -3.86 3.62
CA LEU A 46 0.81 -4.17 2.92
C LEU A 46 0.57 -4.57 1.46
N LEU A 47 -0.52 -5.28 1.15
CA LEU A 47 -0.82 -5.70 -0.22
C LEU A 47 -1.36 -4.53 -1.07
N GLU A 48 -2.43 -3.89 -0.61
CA GLU A 48 -3.16 -2.88 -1.35
C GLU A 48 -3.76 -1.84 -0.40
N ILE A 49 -3.40 -0.57 -0.58
CA ILE A 49 -3.69 0.51 0.38
C ILE A 49 -5.20 0.71 0.53
N THR A 50 -5.96 0.66 -0.56
CA THR A 50 -7.40 0.99 -0.58
C THR A 50 -8.19 -0.02 0.25
N THR A 51 -7.98 -1.30 -0.04
CA THR A 51 -8.57 -2.44 0.66
C THR A 51 -8.08 -2.49 2.10
N GLY A 52 -6.77 -2.34 2.30
CA GLY A 52 -6.16 -2.29 3.61
C GLY A 52 -6.78 -1.21 4.49
N THR A 53 -6.99 0.00 3.96
CA THR A 53 -7.51 1.13 4.74
C THR A 53 -8.91 0.82 5.25
N GLY A 54 -9.76 0.24 4.40
CA GLY A 54 -11.08 -0.24 4.80
C GLY A 54 -11.01 -1.27 5.94
N THR A 55 -10.07 -2.24 5.86
CA THR A 55 -9.91 -3.27 6.89
C THR A 55 -9.36 -2.72 8.22
N VAL A 56 -8.46 -1.73 8.18
CA VAL A 56 -7.97 -1.03 9.39
C VAL A 56 -9.09 -0.23 10.03
N LEU A 57 -9.89 0.50 9.23
CA LEU A 57 -11.03 1.27 9.74
C LEU A 57 -12.07 0.36 10.42
N ALA A 58 -12.34 -0.82 9.84
CA ALA A 58 -13.27 -1.82 10.39
C ALA A 58 -12.72 -2.62 11.58
N SER A 59 -11.42 -2.54 11.87
CA SER A 59 -10.79 -3.30 12.97
C SER A 59 -11.20 -2.77 14.36
N ALA A 60 -10.93 -3.56 15.40
CA ALA A 60 -11.13 -3.16 16.80
C ALA A 60 -9.97 -2.32 17.37
N TRP A 61 -9.05 -1.82 16.54
CA TRP A 61 -7.91 -1.01 16.98
C TRP A 61 -8.36 0.35 17.54
N SER A 62 -7.55 0.93 18.43
CA SER A 62 -7.81 2.28 18.94
C SER A 62 -7.75 3.32 17.82
N GLY A 63 -8.50 4.42 17.96
CA GLY A 63 -8.52 5.49 16.96
C GLY A 63 -7.13 6.08 16.67
N LYS A 64 -6.32 6.29 17.72
CA LYS A 64 -4.93 6.76 17.61
C LYS A 64 -4.08 5.79 16.78
N LEU A 65 -4.20 4.47 17.01
CA LEU A 65 -3.45 3.47 16.25
C LEU A 65 -3.92 3.39 14.79
N LYS A 66 -5.23 3.41 14.54
CA LYS A 66 -5.78 3.45 13.17
C LYS A 66 -5.23 4.63 12.38
N PHE A 67 -5.24 5.82 12.98
CA PHE A 67 -4.74 7.05 12.35
C PHE A 67 -3.26 6.95 11.98
N ALA A 68 -2.40 6.59 12.95
CA ALA A 68 -0.97 6.46 12.71
C ALA A 68 -0.65 5.39 11.65
N PHE A 69 -1.36 4.26 11.69
CA PHE A 69 -1.13 3.15 10.77
C PHE A 69 -1.59 3.44 9.34
N ILE A 70 -2.76 4.07 9.17
CA ILE A 70 -3.26 4.48 7.84
C ILE A 70 -2.31 5.51 7.21
N LEU A 71 -1.87 6.52 7.96
CA LEU A 71 -0.89 7.50 7.47
C LEU A 71 0.41 6.85 7.01
N ALA A 72 0.96 5.94 7.82
CA ALA A 72 2.17 5.20 7.47
C ALA A 72 1.98 4.34 6.22
N GLY A 73 0.84 3.66 6.10
CA GLY A 73 0.52 2.83 4.94
C GLY A 73 0.34 3.64 3.65
N ILE A 74 -0.26 4.83 3.72
CA ILE A 74 -0.37 5.77 2.60
C ILE A 74 1.02 6.25 2.17
N ALA A 75 1.90 6.59 3.11
CA ALA A 75 3.27 6.99 2.80
C ALA A 75 4.07 5.86 2.13
N PHE A 76 3.93 4.62 2.64
CA PHE A 76 4.56 3.43 2.08
C PHE A 76 4.06 3.09 0.67
N GLY A 77 2.74 3.05 0.45
CA GLY A 77 2.16 2.76 -0.87
C GLY A 77 1.72 1.30 -1.10
N GLY A 78 2.06 0.36 -0.23
CA GLY A 78 1.71 -1.05 -0.46
C GLY A 78 2.54 -1.74 -1.57
N LEU A 79 2.47 -3.06 -1.62
CA LEU A 79 3.17 -3.90 -2.59
C LEU A 79 2.59 -3.72 -4.00
N SER A 80 1.30 -3.42 -4.12
CA SER A 80 0.67 -3.06 -5.38
C SER A 80 1.35 -1.86 -6.05
N THR A 81 1.58 -0.76 -5.33
CA THR A 81 2.27 0.42 -5.88
C THR A 81 3.74 0.14 -6.16
N VAL A 82 4.40 -0.71 -5.37
CA VAL A 82 5.76 -1.18 -5.66
C VAL A 82 5.81 -1.93 -6.99
N ALA A 83 4.89 -2.87 -7.21
CA ALA A 83 4.82 -3.64 -8.45
C ALA A 83 4.50 -2.76 -9.67
N GLN A 84 3.53 -1.85 -9.52
CA GLN A 84 3.17 -0.85 -10.52
C GLN A 84 4.39 -0.02 -10.94
N THR A 85 5.06 0.59 -9.96
CA THR A 85 6.21 1.47 -10.20
C THR A 85 7.38 0.68 -10.81
N SER A 86 7.66 -0.51 -10.28
CA SER A 86 8.74 -1.38 -10.79
C SER A 86 8.54 -1.76 -12.25
N SER A 87 7.29 -1.98 -12.67
CA SER A 87 6.95 -2.29 -14.06
C SER A 87 7.14 -1.08 -14.98
N MET A 88 6.86 0.14 -14.49
CA MET A 88 7.02 1.39 -15.25
C MET A 88 8.47 1.84 -15.39
N ILE A 89 9.29 1.65 -14.36
CA ILE A 89 10.69 2.11 -14.38
C ILE A 89 11.64 1.10 -15.03
N ARG A 90 11.15 -0.10 -15.40
CA ARG A 90 11.96 -1.14 -16.03
C ARG A 90 12.51 -0.62 -17.37
N GLY A 91 13.83 -0.55 -17.50
CA GLY A 91 14.50 -0.01 -18.70
C GLY A 91 14.81 1.49 -18.65
N SER A 92 14.38 2.22 -17.61
CA SER A 92 14.67 3.66 -17.45
C SER A 92 16.03 3.96 -16.79
N GLY A 93 16.75 2.94 -16.32
CA GLY A 93 17.98 3.10 -15.51
C GLY A 93 17.73 3.36 -14.02
N LEU A 94 16.48 3.57 -13.59
CA LEU A 94 16.12 3.73 -12.18
C LEU A 94 16.09 2.39 -11.43
N SER A 95 16.51 2.41 -10.16
CA SER A 95 16.55 1.22 -9.31
C SER A 95 15.25 1.01 -8.55
N ALA A 96 14.56 -0.11 -8.84
CA ALA A 96 13.39 -0.55 -8.07
C ALA A 96 13.73 -0.81 -6.60
N ALA A 97 14.93 -1.32 -6.31
CA ALA A 97 15.37 -1.56 -4.92
C ALA A 97 15.55 -0.25 -4.14
N ALA A 98 16.08 0.80 -4.78
CA ALA A 98 16.19 2.12 -4.16
C ALA A 98 14.81 2.72 -3.87
N TYR A 99 13.87 2.57 -4.81
CA TYR A 99 12.48 2.99 -4.62
C TYR A 99 11.81 2.28 -3.43
N VAL A 100 11.92 0.96 -3.34
CA VAL A 100 11.35 0.18 -2.22
C VAL A 100 11.95 0.61 -0.89
N LYS A 101 13.27 0.79 -0.81
CA LYS A 101 13.93 1.28 0.41
C LYS A 101 13.42 2.66 0.82
N ALA A 102 13.27 3.59 -0.13
CA ALA A 102 12.73 4.91 0.13
C ALA A 102 11.30 4.86 0.66
N LYS A 103 10.44 4.00 0.06
CA LYS A 103 9.05 3.81 0.51
C LYS A 103 8.94 3.21 1.91
N LEU A 104 9.76 2.20 2.23
CA LEU A 104 9.81 1.63 3.57
C LEU A 104 10.25 2.67 4.61
N LEU A 105 11.26 3.48 4.29
CA LEU A 105 11.71 4.56 5.16
C LEU A 105 10.63 5.63 5.35
N GLN A 106 9.95 6.04 4.27
CA GLN A 106 8.83 6.98 4.34
C GLN A 106 7.72 6.47 5.25
N GLY A 107 7.28 5.22 5.07
CA GLY A 107 6.26 4.60 5.93
C GLY A 107 6.67 4.59 7.40
N LEU A 108 7.91 4.19 7.70
CA LEU A 108 8.44 4.15 9.06
C LEU A 108 8.51 5.55 9.70
N VAL A 109 9.08 6.53 9.00
CA VAL A 109 9.21 7.91 9.49
C VAL A 109 7.82 8.51 9.74
N THR A 110 6.86 8.31 8.82
CA THR A 110 5.49 8.79 8.99
C THR A 110 4.80 8.12 10.18
N PHE A 111 4.99 6.80 10.38
CA PHE A 111 4.43 6.12 11.55
C PHE A 111 4.98 6.70 12.86
N LEU A 112 6.29 6.85 12.97
CA LEU A 112 6.95 7.38 14.17
C LEU A 112 6.53 8.81 14.44
N ALA A 113 6.47 9.66 13.41
CA ALA A 113 6.03 11.05 13.56
C ALA A 113 4.56 11.13 14.02
N ALA A 114 3.67 10.34 13.42
CA ALA A 114 2.25 10.29 13.81
C ALA A 114 2.07 9.73 15.23
N TRP A 115 2.85 8.71 15.60
CA TRP A 115 2.85 8.16 16.96
C TRP A 115 3.30 9.20 17.99
N VAL A 116 4.42 9.89 17.74
CA VAL A 116 4.92 10.94 18.64
C VAL A 116 3.87 12.03 18.80
N PHE A 117 3.29 12.49 17.70
CA PHE A 117 2.23 13.51 17.72
C PHE A 117 1.01 13.07 18.56
N LEU A 118 0.53 11.85 18.37
CA LEU A 118 -0.68 11.38 19.03
C LEU A 118 -0.52 10.99 20.50
N PHE A 119 0.68 10.60 20.94
CA PHE A 119 0.88 10.10 22.31
C PHE A 119 1.61 11.09 23.23
N PHE A 120 2.32 12.07 22.67
CA PHE A 120 3.07 13.06 23.45
C PHE A 120 2.58 14.49 23.29
N LEU A 121 1.91 14.83 22.17
CA LEU A 121 1.46 16.20 21.91
C LEU A 121 -0.07 16.38 22.07
N VAL A 122 -0.85 15.29 21.99
CA VAL A 122 -2.33 15.29 22.10
C VAL A 122 -2.82 14.33 23.18
#